data_AF-A0A365UC82-F1
#
_entry.id   AF-A0A365UC82-F1
#
_cell.length_a   1.000
_cell.length_b   1.000
_cell.length_c   1.000
_cell.angle_alpha   90.00
_cell.angle_beta   90.00
_cell.angle_gamma   90.00
#
_symmetry.space_group_name_H-M   'P 1'
#
loop_
_entity.id
_entity.type
_entity.pdbx_description
1 polymer ?
#
loop_
_entity_poly.entity_id
_entity_poly.type
_entity_poly.pdbx_seq_one_letter_code
_entity_poly.pdbx_strand_id
1 'polypeptide(L)' 'MSDYGPSRGELRFRLIFSLTGLAVIIFAVSTRPPGPAWIEIVGIGGAFFGGTAMWSGWRLCGRGRQ' A
#
# COMPACT_ATOMS: atom_id res chain seq x y z
N MET A 1 19.59 9.26 -22.46
CA MET A 1 19.57 8.12 -21.51
C MET A 1 18.17 8.05 -20.93
N SER A 2 17.52 6.93 -21.19
CA SER A 2 16.07 6.75 -21.22
C SER A 2 15.46 6.72 -19.81
N ASP A 3 14.26 7.30 -19.70
CA ASP A 3 13.35 7.37 -18.55
C ASP A 3 13.50 6.23 -17.51
N TYR A 4 14.23 6.48 -16.41
CA TYR A 4 14.32 5.59 -15.24
C TYR A 4 13.07 5.72 -14.34
N GLY A 5 11.89 5.71 -14.97
CA GLY A 5 10.61 5.70 -14.27
C GLY A 5 10.16 4.26 -14.00
N PRO A 6 9.58 3.95 -12.82
CA PRO A 6 8.92 2.66 -12.61
C PRO A 6 7.82 2.48 -13.66
N SER A 7 7.81 1.31 -14.32
CA SER A 7 6.83 1.01 -15.35
C SER A 7 5.40 1.03 -14.79
N ARG A 8 4.41 1.30 -15.64
CA ARG A 8 2.98 1.26 -15.23
C ARG A 8 2.58 -0.11 -14.65
N GLY A 9 3.21 -1.19 -15.11
CA GLY A 9 2.97 -2.54 -14.59
C GLY A 9 3.47 -2.72 -13.16
N GLU A 10 4.69 -2.27 -12.87
CA GLU A 10 5.29 -2.34 -11.53
C GLU A 10 4.53 -1.49 -10.51
N LEU A 11 4.05 -0.31 -10.94
CA LEU A 11 3.22 0.57 -10.12
C LEU A 11 1.86 -0.05 -9.77
N ARG A 12 1.22 -0.73 -10.73
CA ARG A 12 -0.02 -1.48 -10.49
C ARG A 12 0.21 -2.67 -9.57
N PHE A 13 1.30 -3.42 -9.76
CA PHE A 13 1.66 -4.52 -8.88
C PHE A 13 1.86 -4.03 -7.44
N ARG A 14 2.65 -2.97 -7.24
CA ARG A 14 2.84 -2.35 -5.92
C ARG A 14 1.53 -1.90 -5.29
N LEU A 15 0.64 -1.30 -6.08
CA LEU A 15 -0.66 -0.86 -5.60
C LEU A 15 -1.52 -2.06 -5.14
N ILE A 16 -1.67 -3.08 -5.99
CA ILE A 16 -2.48 -4.28 -5.67
C ILE A 16 -1.90 -4.99 -4.45
N PHE A 17 -0.58 -5.22 -4.41
CA PHE A 17 0.08 -5.86 -3.29
C PHE A 17 -0.14 -5.10 -1.98
N SER A 18 -0.03 -3.78 -2.02
CA SER A 18 -0.26 -2.93 -0.85
C SER A 18 -1.71 -2.96 -0.39
N LEU A 19 -2.68 -2.96 -1.31
CA LEU A 19 -4.10 -3.09 -1.00
C LEU A 19 -4.41 -4.46 -0.37
N THR A 20 -3.84 -5.54 -0.90
CA THR A 20 -3.99 -6.89 -0.33
C THR A 20 -3.41 -6.93 1.09
N GLY A 21 -2.22 -6.38 1.32
CA GLY A 21 -1.62 -6.30 2.65
C GLY A 21 -2.48 -5.52 3.64
N LEU A 22 -3.03 -4.37 3.21
CA LEU A 22 -3.92 -3.55 4.03
C LEU A 22 -5.24 -4.30 4.36
N ALA A 23 -5.82 -5.00 3.38
CA ALA A 23 -7.02 -5.80 3.57
C ALA A 23 -6.81 -6.92 4.59
N VAL A 24 -5.65 -7.59 4.55
CA VAL A 24 -5.29 -8.62 5.53
C VAL A 24 -5.15 -8.03 6.94
N ILE A 25 -4.53 -6.85 7.08
CA ILE A 25 -4.42 -6.17 8.38
C ILE A 25 -5.81 -5.81 8.93
N ILE A 26 -6.69 -5.23 8.09
CA ILE A 26 -8.07 -4.91 8.48
C ILE A 26 -8.82 -6.17 8.92
N PHE A 27 -8.72 -7.25 8.14
CA PHE A 27 -9.36 -8.52 8.46
C PHE A 27 -8.85 -9.09 9.79
N ALA A 28 -7.54 -9.05 10.03
CA ALA A 28 -6.93 -9.53 11.26
C ALA A 28 -7.40 -8.75 12.50
N VAL A 29 -7.50 -7.42 12.41
CA VAL A 29 -8.03 -6.56 13.49
C VAL A 29 -9.53 -6.77 13.71
N SER A 30 -10.29 -7.06 12.64
CA SER A 30 -11.73 -7.28 12.76
C SER A 30 -12.11 -8.63 13.39
N THR A 31 -11.23 -9.63 13.28
CA THR A 31 -11.50 -11.01 13.72
C THR A 31 -10.90 -11.35 15.08
N ARG A 32 -9.91 -10.57 15.55
CA ARG A 32 -9.25 -10.79 16.83
C ARG A 32 -9.14 -9.49 17.61
N PRO A 33 -9.46 -9.48 18.92
CA PRO A 33 -9.23 -8.31 19.75
C PRO A 33 -7.73 -7.97 19.76
N PRO A 34 -7.33 -6.78 19.29
CA PRO A 34 -5.93 -6.40 19.24
C PRO A 34 -5.40 -6.13 20.66
N GLY A 35 -4.35 -6.84 21.05
CA GLY A 35 -3.55 -6.53 22.24
C GLY A 35 -2.54 -5.41 21.98
N PRO A 36 -1.79 -4.95 23.00
CA PRO A 36 -0.84 -3.84 22.87
C PRO A 36 0.20 -4.04 21.75
N ALA A 37 0.66 -5.27 21.54
CA ALA A 37 1.59 -5.62 20.46
C ALA A 37 1.03 -5.37 19.04
N TRP A 38 -0.29 -5.39 18.86
CA TRP A 38 -0.91 -5.13 17.57
C TRP A 38 -0.80 -3.66 17.14
N ILE A 39 -0.62 -2.73 18.09
CA ILE A 39 -0.53 -1.30 17.79
C ILE A 39 0.66 -1.02 16.87
N GLU A 40 1.82 -1.62 17.16
CA GLU A 40 3.01 -1.47 16.33
C GLU A 40 2.83 -2.14 14.96
N ILE A 41 2.25 -3.34 14.92
CA ILE A 41 2.09 -4.12 13.70
C ILE A 41 1.10 -3.44 12.75
N VAL A 42 -0.05 -3.02 13.29
CA VAL A 42 -1.09 -2.31 12.54
C VAL A 42 -0.63 -0.90 12.20
N GLY A 43 0.06 -0.21 13.11
CA GLY A 43 0.58 1.13 12.92
C GLY A 43 1.65 1.18 11.83
N ILE A 44 2.73 0.42 11.99
CA ILE A 44 3.84 0.38 11.02
C ILE A 44 3.40 -0.30 9.73
N GLY A 45 2.73 -1.44 9.81
CA GLY A 45 2.23 -2.15 8.63
C GLY A 45 1.20 -1.32 7.86
N GLY A 46 0.25 -0.70 8.55
CA GLY A 46 -0.74 0.20 7.96
C GLY A 46 -0.10 1.44 7.34
N ALA A 47 0.88 2.07 8.00
CA ALA A 47 1.61 3.20 7.43
C ALA A 47 2.43 2.79 6.20
N PHE A 48 3.08 1.63 6.22
CA PHE A 48 3.88 1.12 5.11
C PHE A 48 3.02 0.78 3.89
N PHE A 49 2.01 -0.07 4.07
CA PHE A 49 1.12 -0.47 2.98
C PHE A 49 0.21 0.67 2.53
N GLY A 50 -0.33 1.46 3.47
CA GLY A 50 -1.16 2.62 3.17
C GLY A 50 -0.38 3.72 2.43
N GLY A 51 0.82 4.06 2.91
CA GLY A 51 1.70 5.03 2.25
C GLY A 51 2.11 4.56 0.85
N THR A 52 2.45 3.28 0.70
CA THR A 52 2.82 2.70 -0.60
C THR A 52 1.64 2.67 -1.57
N ALA A 53 0.44 2.31 -1.10
CA ALA A 53 -0.78 2.34 -1.91
C ALA A 53 -1.12 3.77 -2.35
N MET A 54 -1.06 4.74 -1.42
CA MET A 54 -1.37 6.14 -1.72
C MET A 54 -0.39 6.73 -2.74
N TRP A 55 0.92 6.49 -2.56
CA TRP A 55 1.94 6.94 -3.51
C TRP A 55 1.79 6.30 -4.88
N SER A 56 1.51 4.99 -4.92
CA SER A 56 1.34 4.26 -6.18
C SER A 56 0.06 4.70 -6.91
N GLY A 57 -1.04 4.87 -6.18
CA GLY A 57 -2.29 5.40 -6.70
C GLY A 57 -2.15 6.83 -7.22
N TRP A 58 -1.44 7.70 -6.51
CA TRP A 58 -1.19 9.08 -6.94
C TRP A 58 -0.34 9.15 -8.21
N ARG A 59 0.71 8.33 -8.32
CA ARG A 59 1.52 8.19 -9.55
C ARG A 59 0.75 7.58 -10.73
N LEU A 60 -0.19 6.68 -10.48
CA LEU A 60 -1.06 6.10 -11.52
C LEU A 60 -2.14 7.09 -11.98
N CYS A 61 -2.75 7.83 -11.06
CA CYS A 61 -3.84 8.76 -11.33
C CYS A 61 -3.35 10.12 -11.87
N GLY A 62 -2.24 10.64 -11.34
CA GLY A 62 -1.60 11.88 -11.80
C GLY A 62 -0.97 11.80 -13.20
N ARG A 63 -0.88 10.60 -13.78
CA ARG A 63 -0.33 10.34 -15.13
C ARG A 63 -1.42 10.14 -16.19
N GLY A 64 -2.58 10.80 -15.99
CA GLY A 64 -3.47 11.29 -17.05
C GLY A 64 -3.07 12.68 -17.58
N ARG A 65 -1.89 13.20 -17.19
CA ARG A 65 -1.33 14.47 -17.66
C ARG A 65 0.19 14.40 -17.92
N GLN A 66 0.64 13.32 -18.55
CA GLN A 66 1.92 13.24 -19.27
C GLN A 66 1.70 12.42 -20.53
#